data_AF-A0A317YMK6-F1
#
_entry.id   AF-A0A317YMK6-F1
#
_cell.length_a   1.000
_cell.length_b   1.000
_cell.length_c   1.000
_cell.angle_alpha   90.00
_cell.angle_beta   90.00
_cell.angle_gamma   90.00
#
_symmetry.space_group_name_H-M   'P 1'
#
loop_
_entity.id
_entity.type
_entity.pdbx_description
1 polymer ?
#
loop_
_entity_poly.entity_id
_entity_poly.type
_entity_poly.pdbx_seq_one_letter_code
_entity_poly.pdbx_strand_id
1 'polypeptide(L)'
;IAEEYQVLAYLTGALAEQEKAIDLIIETITRLDIIFARGKYSREIHGVTPLINQSEYIKIKQGRHPLIQGKAVPLDFELGNDYRGLVITGANAGGKTVVLKTVG
;
A
#
# COMPACT_ATOMS: atom_id res chain seq x y z
N ILE A 1 -20.29 -13.76 -43.00
CA ILE A 1 -18.94 -13.18 -43.11
C ILE A 1 -18.99 -11.69 -43.48
N ALA A 2 -19.38 -11.27 -44.69
CA ALA A 2 -19.33 -9.84 -45.07
C ALA A 2 -20.17 -8.92 -44.16
N GLU A 3 -21.41 -9.32 -43.84
CA GLU A 3 -22.28 -8.53 -42.94
C GLU A 3 -21.76 -8.53 -41.48
N GLU A 4 -21.19 -9.63 -41.00
CA GLU A 4 -20.59 -9.71 -39.66
C GLU A 4 -19.41 -8.73 -39.52
N TYR A 5 -18.58 -8.62 -40.55
CA TYR A 5 -17.49 -7.64 -40.58
C TYR A 5 -17.99 -6.19 -40.56
N GLN A 6 -19.09 -5.89 -41.26
CA GLN A 6 -19.68 -4.56 -41.24
C GLN A 6 -20.22 -4.19 -39.86
N VAL A 7 -20.91 -5.13 -39.20
CA VAL A 7 -21.41 -4.92 -37.83
C VAL A 7 -20.24 -4.72 -36.87
N LEU A 8 -19.19 -5.53 -36.96
CA LEU A 8 -18.00 -5.40 -36.10
C LEU A 8 -17.28 -4.06 -36.32
N ALA A 9 -17.09 -3.64 -37.56
CA ALA A 9 -16.43 -2.38 -37.89
C ALA A 9 -17.23 -1.18 -37.36
N TYR A 10 -18.56 -1.22 -37.49
CA TYR A 10 -19.44 -0.20 -36.93
C TYR A 10 -19.33 -0.11 -35.41
N LEU A 11 -19.45 -1.24 -34.70
CA LEU A 11 -19.35 -1.26 -33.23
C LEU A 11 -17.96 -0.84 -32.74
N THR A 12 -16.89 -1.24 -33.44
CA THR A 12 -15.52 -0.83 -33.13
C THR A 12 -15.35 0.67 -33.30
N GLY A 13 -15.89 1.25 -34.37
CA GLY A 13 -15.89 2.70 -34.59
C GLY A 13 -16.65 3.45 -33.50
N ALA A 14 -17.85 2.98 -33.15
CA ALA A 14 -18.65 3.57 -32.07
C ALA A 14 -17.93 3.53 -30.71
N LEU A 15 -17.17 2.47 -30.42
CA LEU A 15 -16.32 2.40 -29.22
C LEU A 15 -15.13 3.36 -29.30
N ALA A 16 -14.46 3.45 -30.46
CA ALA A 16 -13.33 4.36 -30.65
C ALA A 16 -13.71 5.83 -30.46
N GLU A 17 -14.93 6.23 -30.86
CA GLU A 17 -15.45 7.58 -30.58
C GLU A 17 -15.56 7.89 -29.08
N GLN A 18 -15.66 6.86 -28.23
CA GLN A 18 -15.78 6.96 -26.78
C GLN A 18 -14.47 6.67 -26.03
N GLU A 19 -13.34 6.51 -26.73
CA GLU A 19 -12.04 6.11 -26.17
C GLU A 19 -11.68 6.90 -24.89
N LYS A 20 -11.75 8.23 -24.95
CA LYS A 20 -11.44 9.10 -23.79
C LYS A 20 -12.33 8.84 -22.57
N ALA A 21 -13.61 8.56 -22.79
CA ALA A 21 -14.54 8.28 -21.70
C ALA A 21 -14.26 6.90 -21.10
N ILE A 22 -13.95 5.92 -21.94
CA ILE A 22 -13.58 4.57 -21.52
C ILE A 22 -12.28 4.62 -20.68
N ASP A 23 -11.26 5.34 -21.13
CA ASP A 23 -10.00 5.50 -20.40
C ASP A 23 -10.22 6.14 -19.02
N LEU A 24 -11.04 7.20 -18.95
CA LEU A 24 -11.38 7.84 -17.69
C LEU A 24 -12.12 6.89 -16.74
N ILE A 25 -13.02 6.05 -17.26
CA ILE A 25 -13.73 5.04 -16.48
C ILE A 25 -12.74 3.99 -15.95
N ILE A 26 -11.83 3.50 -16.78
CA ILE A 26 -10.81 2.52 -16.38
C ILE A 26 -9.92 3.11 -15.29
N GLU A 27 -9.44 4.35 -15.45
CA GLU A 27 -8.63 5.02 -14.45
C GLU A 27 -9.40 5.18 -13.12
N THR A 28 -10.66 5.62 -13.21
CA THR A 28 -11.51 5.85 -12.02
C THR A 28 -11.78 4.54 -11.28
N ILE A 29 -12.14 3.48 -11.98
CA ILE A 29 -12.37 2.15 -11.38
C ILE A 29 -11.08 1.62 -10.76
N THR A 30 -9.94 1.77 -11.43
CA THR A 30 -8.64 1.35 -10.90
C THR A 30 -8.30 2.08 -9.60
N ARG A 31 -8.53 3.39 -9.53
CA ARG A 31 -8.32 4.17 -8.30
C ARG A 31 -9.22 3.68 -7.16
N LEU A 32 -10.49 3.41 -7.44
CA LEU A 32 -11.43 2.88 -6.45
C LEU A 32 -11.01 1.49 -5.96
N ASP A 33 -10.59 0.61 -6.86
CA ASP A 33 -10.12 -0.73 -6.51
C ASP A 33 -8.91 -0.68 -5.57
N ILE A 34 -7.93 0.18 -5.86
CA ILE A 34 -6.76 0.40 -4.99
C ILE A 34 -7.19 0.91 -3.61
N ILE A 35 -8.13 1.86 -3.53
CA ILE A 35 -8.64 2.39 -2.26
C ILE A 35 -9.31 1.27 -1.44
N PHE A 36 -10.17 0.47 -2.07
CA PHE A 36 -10.85 -0.64 -1.40
C PHE A 36 -9.87 -1.73 -0.98
N ALA A 37 -8.87 -2.05 -1.81
CA ALA A 37 -7.82 -3.01 -1.50
C ALA A 37 -7.02 -2.56 -0.26
N ARG A 38 -6.58 -1.29 -0.22
CA ARG A 38 -5.90 -0.72 0.95
C ARG A 38 -6.75 -0.76 2.20
N GLY A 39 -8.04 -0.43 2.10
CA GLY A 39 -8.98 -0.47 3.22
C GLY A 39 -9.23 -1.89 3.74
N LYS A 40 -9.38 -2.88 2.85
CA LYS A 40 -9.50 -4.29 3.23
C LYS A 40 -8.22 -4.79 3.91
N TYR A 41 -7.07 -4.52 3.30
CA TYR A 41 -5.77 -4.91 3.84
C TYR A 41 -5.50 -4.30 5.21
N SER A 42 -5.79 -3.00 5.39
CA SER A 42 -5.68 -2.34 6.69
C SER A 42 -6.54 -3.03 7.76
N ARG A 43 -7.75 -3.49 7.44
CA ARG A 43 -8.57 -4.22 8.41
C ARG A 43 -8.00 -5.60 8.74
N GLU A 44 -7.52 -6.32 7.73
CA GLU A 44 -6.93 -7.65 7.88
C GLU A 44 -5.70 -7.63 8.80
N ILE A 45 -4.84 -6.62 8.68
CA ILE A 45 -3.64 -6.50 9.52
C ILE A 45 -3.86 -5.71 10.82
N HIS A 46 -5.10 -5.32 11.13
CA HIS A 46 -5.42 -4.38 12.23
C HIS A 46 -4.59 -3.08 12.16
N GLY A 47 -4.38 -2.58 10.95
CA GLY A 47 -3.66 -1.35 10.66
C GLY A 47 -4.40 -0.11 11.15
N VAL A 48 -3.63 0.96 11.34
CA VAL A 48 -4.11 2.25 11.81
C VAL A 48 -3.72 3.34 10.82
N THR A 49 -4.52 4.40 10.73
CA THR A 49 -4.14 5.59 9.97
C THR A 49 -3.06 6.36 10.74
N PRO A 50 -1.84 6.50 10.20
CA PRO A 50 -0.79 7.23 10.89
C PRO A 50 -1.04 8.73 10.85
N LEU A 51 -0.57 9.45 11.88
CA LEU A 51 -0.47 10.90 11.85
C LEU A 51 0.80 11.29 11.12
N ILE A 52 0.66 12.10 10.07
CA ILE A 52 1.79 12.60 9.28
C ILE A 52 2.23 13.95 9.84
N ASN A 53 3.53 14.13 10.02
CA ASN A 53 4.13 15.38 10.49
C ASN A 53 5.21 15.85 9.49
N GLN A 54 5.62 17.12 9.61
CA GLN A 54 6.67 17.73 8.78
C GLN A 54 8.06 17.72 9.45
N SER A 55 8.18 17.09 10.63
CA SER A 55 9.44 16.94 11.35
C SER A 55 10.07 15.58 11.07
N GLU A 56 11.32 15.39 11.47
CA GLU A 56 12.01 14.09 11.38
C GLU A 56 11.63 13.17 12.57
N TYR A 57 10.35 13.17 12.96
CA TYR A 57 9.85 12.45 14.13
C TYR A 57 9.03 11.22 13.73
N ILE A 58 9.46 10.06 14.22
CA ILE A 58 8.78 8.77 14.03
C ILE A 58 8.44 8.21 15.40
N LYS A 59 7.17 7.81 15.58
CA LYS A 59 6.70 7.08 16.76
C LYS A 59 5.81 5.92 16.33
N ILE A 60 6.24 4.71 16.61
CA ILE A 60 5.51 3.48 16.37
C ILE A 60 5.22 2.85 17.74
N LYS A 61 3.96 2.54 18.01
CA LYS A 61 3.55 1.82 19.22
C LYS A 61 2.97 0.48 18.82
N GLN A 62 3.48 -0.58 19.43
CA GLN A 62 3.06 -1.96 19.21
C GLN A 62 3.09 -2.36 17.72
N GLY A 63 4.04 -1.79 16.98
CA GLY A 63 4.20 -2.02 15.54
C GLY A 63 4.65 -3.44 15.25
N ARG A 64 4.18 -3.97 14.11
CA ARG A 64 4.49 -5.34 13.66
C ARG A 64 4.91 -5.27 12.21
N HIS A 65 5.91 -6.06 11.84
CA HIS A 65 6.29 -6.19 10.43
C HIS A 65 5.18 -6.94 9.67
N PRO A 66 4.54 -6.35 8.67
CA PRO A 66 3.32 -6.91 8.04
C PRO A 66 3.55 -8.26 7.32
N LEU A 67 4.77 -8.53 6.86
CA LEU A 67 5.10 -9.79 6.16
C LEU A 67 5.58 -10.93 7.09
N ILE A 68 5.70 -10.70 8.39
CA ILE A 68 6.08 -11.80 9.31
C ILE A 68 4.85 -12.67 9.53
N GLN A 69 4.94 -13.93 9.08
CA GLN A 69 3.88 -14.91 9.23
C GLN A 69 3.78 -15.38 10.69
N GLY A 70 2.54 -15.59 11.16
CA GLY A 70 2.26 -16.05 12.52
C GLY A 70 2.33 -14.93 13.56
N LYS A 71 2.73 -15.28 14.79
CA LYS A 71 2.71 -14.34 15.93
C LYS A 71 3.95 -13.46 15.94
N ALA A 72 3.92 -12.37 15.18
CA ALA A 72 4.96 -11.33 15.26
C ALA A 72 5.02 -10.74 16.69
N VAL A 73 6.22 -10.47 17.18
CA VAL A 73 6.41 -9.75 18.45
C VAL A 73 6.28 -8.25 18.16
N PRO A 74 5.36 -7.52 18.82
CA PRO A 74 5.22 -6.09 18.61
C PRO A 74 6.43 -5.33 19.17
N LEU A 75 6.75 -4.19 18.57
CA LEU A 75 7.81 -3.30 19.05
C LEU A 75 7.30 -1.86 19.20
N ASP A 76 7.82 -1.19 20.22
CA ASP A 76 7.70 0.25 20.36
C ASP A 76 8.99 0.90 19.84
N PHE A 77 8.86 1.92 19.00
CA PHE A 77 9.97 2.63 18.40
C PHE A 77 9.69 4.13 18.40
N GLU A 78 10.70 4.91 18.74
CA GLU A 78 10.64 6.36 18.73
C GLU A 78 11.99 6.92 18.29
N LEU A 79 11.98 7.95 17.44
CA LEU A 79 13.18 8.64 16.95
C LEU A 79 12.83 10.08 16.59
N GLY A 80 13.73 11.02 16.88
CA GLY A 80 13.60 12.42 16.49
C GLY A 80 13.03 13.36 17.56
N ASN A 81 12.61 12.84 18.72
CA ASN A 81 12.23 13.67 19.87
C ASN A 81 13.49 14.08 20.68
N ASP A 82 14.03 13.15 21.47
CA ASP A 82 15.17 13.42 22.37
C ASP A 82 16.52 12.98 21.77
N TYR A 83 16.50 12.12 20.76
CA TYR A 83 17.67 11.58 20.09
C TYR A 83 17.42 11.38 18.60
N ARG A 84 18.49 11.50 17.81
CA ARG A 84 18.48 11.37 16.34
C ARG A 84 19.16 10.11 15.82
N GLY A 85 19.74 9.31 16.71
CA GLY A 85 20.41 8.06 16.37
C GLY A 85 20.04 6.96 17.36
N LEU A 86 19.88 5.74 16.84
CA LEU A 86 19.63 4.54 17.64
C LEU A 86 20.66 3.48 17.26
N VAL A 87 21.41 2.96 18.24
CA VAL A 87 22.33 1.84 18.05
C VAL A 87 21.67 0.56 18.54
N ILE A 88 21.41 -0.38 17.63
CA ILE A 88 20.81 -1.68 17.96
C ILE A 88 21.91 -2.73 18.08
N THR A 89 22.13 -3.23 19.30
CA THR A 89 23.11 -4.29 19.60
C THR A 89 22.41 -5.62 19.92
N GLY A 90 23.15 -6.73 19.95
CA GLY A 90 22.62 -8.06 20.30
C GLY A 90 23.06 -9.17 19.34
N ALA A 91 22.74 -10.42 19.67
CA ALA A 91 23.04 -11.58 18.82
C ALA A 91 22.32 -11.47 17.45
N ASN A 92 22.86 -12.10 16.40
CA ASN A 92 22.31 -11.97 15.04
C ASN A 92 20.85 -12.46 14.90
N ALA A 93 20.41 -13.40 15.75
CA ALA A 93 19.02 -13.87 15.80
C ALA A 93 18.08 -13.02 16.67
N GLY A 94 18.56 -11.93 17.28
CA GLY A 94 17.79 -11.10 18.23
C GLY A 94 16.78 -10.13 17.60
N GLY A 95 16.43 -10.29 16.32
CA GLY A 95 15.43 -9.46 15.67
C GLY A 95 15.91 -8.08 15.20
N LYS A 96 17.21 -7.78 15.22
CA LYS A 96 17.77 -6.48 14.78
C LYS A 96 17.31 -6.08 13.36
N THR A 97 17.41 -7.02 12.42
CA THR A 97 16.95 -6.82 11.04
C THR A 97 15.44 -6.65 10.95
N VAL A 98 14.67 -7.30 11.83
CA VAL A 98 13.21 -7.15 11.88
C VAL A 98 12.85 -5.75 12.35
N VAL A 99 13.54 -5.20 13.35
CA VAL A 99 13.34 -3.81 13.79
C VAL A 99 13.53 -2.85 12.62
N LEU A 100 14.67 -2.95 11.92
CA LEU A 100 14.97 -2.06 10.79
C LEU A 100 13.91 -2.17 9.69
N LYS A 101 13.54 -3.39 9.28
CA LYS A 101 12.52 -3.62 8.24
C LYS A 101 11.09 -3.26 8.67
N THR A 102 10.83 -3.16 9.98
CA THR A 102 9.52 -2.72 10.48
C THR A 102 9.39 -1.21 10.39
N VAL A 103 10.50 -0.48 10.56
CA VAL A 103 10.53 0.98 10.54
C VAL A 103 10.72 1.54 9.13
N GLY A 104 11.49 0.86 8.25
CA GLY A 104 11.83 1.33 6.90
C GLY A 104 11.98 0.24 5.85
#